data_AF-A0A8C2HNK2-F1
#
_entry.id   AF-A0A8C2HNK2-F1
#
_cell.length_a   1.000
_cell.length_b   1.000
_cell.length_c   1.000
_cell.angle_alpha   90.00
_cell.angle_beta   90.00
_cell.angle_gamma   90.00
#
_symmetry.space_group_name_H-M   'P 1'
#
loop_
_entity.id
_entity.type
_entity.pdbx_description
1 polymer ?
#
loop_
_entity_poly.entity_id
_entity_poly.type
_entity_poly.pdbx_seq_one_letter_code
_entity_poly.pdbx_strand_id
1 'polypeptide(L)' 'MSDWSNQREQEEKPIQEHLDTTRVMLGKDGGYINANFIKMPVKDENFLYIACQGPLPTTLGDFWQMVWEKWRGG' A
#
# COMPACT_ATOMS: atom_id res chain seq x y z
N MET A 1 -21.84 28.03 10.79
CA MET A 1 -21.48 26.61 10.66
C MET A 1 -20.14 26.55 9.96
N SER A 2 -19.10 26.03 10.61
CA SER A 2 -17.83 25.72 9.94
C SER A 2 -18.09 24.68 8.86
N ASP A 3 -17.49 24.86 7.69
CA ASP A 3 -17.63 23.94 6.57
C ASP A 3 -16.77 22.68 6.80
N TRP A 4 -17.41 21.65 7.34
CA TRP A 4 -16.82 20.34 7.62
C TRP A 4 -16.47 19.54 6.35
N SER A 5 -17.01 19.94 5.19
CA SER A 5 -16.72 19.23 3.92
C SER A 5 -15.32 19.58 3.43
N ASN A 6 -14.96 20.86 3.51
CA ASN A 6 -13.63 21.34 3.17
C ASN A 6 -12.54 20.79 4.12
N GLN A 7 -12.86 20.56 5.40
CA GLN A 7 -11.94 19.91 6.36
C GLN A 7 -11.71 18.44 6.03
N ARG A 8 -12.77 17.68 5.71
CA ARG A 8 -12.62 16.27 5.31
C ARG A 8 -11.81 16.12 4.03
N GLU A 9 -12.03 17.00 3.04
CA GLU A 9 -11.26 16.97 1.81
C GLU A 9 -9.76 17.29 2.05
N GLN A 10 -9.46 18.21 2.96
CA GLN A 10 -8.08 18.52 3.37
C GLN A 10 -7.42 17.39 4.16
N GLU A 11 -8.18 16.60 4.92
CA GLU A 11 -7.67 15.44 5.66
C GLU A 11 -7.51 14.21 4.76
N GLU A 12 -8.41 14.00 3.80
CA GLU A 12 -8.40 12.86 2.88
C GLU A 12 -7.26 12.96 1.84
N LYS A 13 -6.95 14.17 1.34
CA LYS A 13 -5.89 14.34 0.33
C LYS A 13 -4.51 13.84 0.78
N PRO A 14 -3.97 14.24 1.95
CA PRO A 14 -2.71 13.71 2.46
C PRO A 14 -2.73 12.19 2.67
N ILE A 15 -3.86 11.64 3.10
CA ILE A 15 -4.02 10.19 3.31
C ILE A 15 -3.95 9.47 1.96
N GLN A 16 -4.67 9.96 0.96
CA GLN A 16 -4.68 9.37 -0.38
C GLN A 16 -3.29 9.45 -1.04
N GLU A 17 -2.64 10.62 -0.98
CA GLU A 17 -1.28 10.79 -1.50
C GLU A 17 -0.27 9.86 -0.79
N HIS A 18 -0.41 9.68 0.53
CA HIS A 18 0.43 8.77 1.29
C HIS A 18 0.19 7.29 0.93
N LEU A 19 -1.07 6.91 0.71
CA LEU A 19 -1.42 5.57 0.25
C LEU A 19 -0.90 5.30 -1.17
N ASP A 20 -0.92 6.29 -2.05
CA ASP A 20 -0.41 6.12 -3.41
C ASP A 20 1.12 5.99 -3.45
N THR A 21 1.84 6.72 -2.59
CA THR A 21 3.31 6.67 -2.53
C THR A 21 3.88 5.41 -1.88
N THR A 22 3.09 4.70 -1.07
CA THR A 22 3.51 3.47 -0.37
C THR A 22 2.99 2.19 -1.03
N ARG A 23 2.26 2.32 -2.14
CA ARG A 23 1.69 1.22 -2.91
C ARG A 23 2.75 0.19 -3.32
N VAL A 24 2.36 -1.09 -3.33
CA VAL A 24 3.10 -2.16 -3.97
C VAL A 24 2.82 -2.20 -5.48
N MET A 25 3.88 -2.17 -6.29
CA MET A 25 3.79 -2.29 -7.74
C MET A 25 4.18 -3.70 -8.20
N LEU A 26 3.45 -4.23 -9.18
CA LEU A 26 3.70 -5.54 -9.80
C LEU A 26 4.44 -5.41 -11.12
N GLY A 27 5.43 -6.27 -11.34
CA GLY A 27 6.18 -6.32 -12.60
C GLY A 27 6.93 -5.01 -12.90
N LYS A 28 7.42 -4.90 -14.13
CA LYS A 28 8.21 -3.72 -14.57
C LYS A 28 7.35 -2.53 -14.98
N ASP A 29 6.11 -2.79 -15.38
CA ASP A 29 5.21 -1.78 -15.93
C ASP A 29 4.31 -1.13 -14.87
N GLY A 30 4.52 -1.45 -13.58
CA GLY A 30 3.77 -0.83 -12.49
C GLY A 30 2.33 -1.32 -12.36
N GLY A 31 2.12 -2.64 -12.48
CA GLY A 31 0.82 -3.29 -12.28
C GLY A 31 0.21 -2.99 -10.90
N TYR A 32 -1.11 -2.97 -10.82
CA TYR A 32 -1.85 -2.65 -9.60
C TYR A 32 -2.16 -3.91 -8.79
N ILE A 33 -1.89 -3.83 -7.49
CA ILE A 33 -2.46 -4.71 -6.49
C ILE A 33 -2.85 -3.87 -5.28
N ASN A 34 -3.94 -4.23 -4.61
CA ASN A 34 -4.39 -3.56 -3.40
C ASN A 34 -3.50 -3.97 -2.20
N ALA A 35 -2.31 -3.38 -2.16
CA ALA A 35 -1.33 -3.61 -1.13
C ALA A 35 -0.41 -2.40 -0.96
N ASN A 36 0.04 -2.17 0.27
CA ASN A 36 0.91 -1.08 0.67
C ASN A 36 2.06 -1.58 1.54
N PHE A 37 3.24 -0.98 1.38
CA PHE A 37 4.34 -1.15 2.33
C PHE A 37 4.04 -0.37 3.61
N ILE A 38 4.24 -1.04 4.75
CA ILE A 38 4.16 -0.42 6.08
C ILE A 38 5.53 -0.56 6.73
N LYS A 39 6.17 0.57 7.02
CA LYS A 39 7.39 0.63 7.82
C LYS A 39 7.03 1.00 9.25
N MET A 40 7.29 0.10 10.18
CA MET A 40 6.99 0.29 11.59
C MET A 40 8.29 0.33 12.41
N PRO A 41 8.69 1.49 12.96
CA PRO A 41 9.79 1.56 13.90
C PRO A 41 9.36 0.99 15.26
N VAL A 42 10.14 0.07 15.80
CA VAL A 42 9.94 -0.51 17.13
C VAL A 42 11.29 -0.52 17.85
N LYS A 43 11.42 0.35 18.87
CA LYS A 43 12.70 0.64 19.54
C LYS A 43 13.75 1.09 18.50
N ASP A 44 14.87 0.38 18.42
CA ASP A 44 15.99 0.69 17.52
C ASP A 44 15.91 -0.07 16.18
N GLU A 45 14.82 -0.79 15.94
CA GLU A 45 14.61 -1.60 14.74
C GLU A 45 13.50 -1.03 13.85
N ASN A 46 13.60 -1.28 12.54
CA ASN A 46 12.54 -0.96 11.58
C ASN A 46 12.02 -2.25 10.95
N PHE A 47 10.74 -2.52 11.16
CA PHE A 47 10.06 -3.64 10.55
C PHE A 47 9.35 -3.20 9.26
N LEU A 48 9.54 -3.96 8.19
CA LEU A 48 8.86 -3.73 6.91
C LEU A 48 7.81 -4.82 6.70
N TYR A 49 6.57 -4.40 6.50
CA TYR A 49 5.44 -5.27 6.22
C TYR A 49 4.79 -4.88 4.89
N ILE A 50 4.00 -5.79 4.35
CA ILE A 50 3.04 -5.50 3.29
C ILE A 50 1.66 -5.76 3.86
N ALA A 51 0.86 -4.70 4.00
CA ALA A 51 -0.57 -4.83 4.25
C ALA A 51 -1.29 -4.95 2.92
N CYS A 52 -2.15 -5.95 2.78
CA CYS A 52 -2.87 -6.19 1.54
C CYS A 52 -4.27 -6.70 1.80
N GLN A 53 -5.14 -6.52 0.81
CA GLN A 53 -6.43 -7.18 0.78
C GLN A 53 -6.23 -8.71 0.63
N GLY A 54 -7.08 -9.50 1.29
CA GLY A 54 -7.15 -10.93 1.00
C GLY A 54 -7.42 -11.19 -0.49
N PRO A 55 -6.70 -12.12 -1.14
CA PRO A 55 -6.82 -12.31 -2.58
C PRO A 55 -8.23 -12.74 -2.98
N LEU A 56 -8.75 -12.12 -4.02
CA LEU A 56 -9.98 -12.56 -4.69
C LEU A 56 -9.61 -13.66 -5.70
N PRO A 57 -10.57 -14.49 -6.16
CA PRO A 57 -10.29 -15.49 -7.20
C PRO A 57 -9.62 -14.91 -8.45
N THR A 58 -9.96 -13.67 -8.81
CA THR A 58 -9.40 -12.96 -9.98
C THR A 58 -8.02 -12.34 -9.73
N THR A 59 -7.62 -12.13 -8.47
CA THR A 59 -6.33 -11.49 -8.10
C THR A 59 -5.38 -12.44 -7.38
N LEU A 60 -5.71 -13.73 -7.32
CA LEU A 60 -4.85 -14.73 -6.68
C LEU A 60 -3.48 -14.87 -7.35
N GLY A 61 -3.44 -14.74 -8.69
CA GLY A 61 -2.18 -14.71 -9.45
C GLY A 61 -1.32 -13.51 -9.08
N ASP A 62 -1.93 -12.32 -9.07
CA ASP A 62 -1.29 -11.06 -8.69
C ASP A 62 -0.73 -11.10 -7.27
N PHE A 63 -1.47 -11.71 -6.34
CA PHE A 63 -1.02 -11.92 -4.97
C PHE A 63 0.25 -12.77 -4.89
N TRP A 64 0.31 -13.90 -5.59
CA TRP A 64 1.52 -14.73 -5.59
C TRP A 64 2.68 -14.10 -6.36
N GLN A 65 2.40 -13.34 -7.41
CA GLN A 65 3.42 -12.53 -8.09
C GLN A 65 4.03 -11.51 -7.13
N MET A 66 3.21 -10.79 -6.36
CA MET A 66 3.67 -9.86 -5.32
C MET A 66 4.62 -10.55 -4.34
N VAL A 67 4.19 -11.68 -3.76
CA VAL A 67 4.97 -12.43 -2.76
C VAL A 67 6.33 -12.82 -3.35
N TRP A 68 6.34 -13.35 -4.57
CA TRP A 68 7.56 -13.80 -5.23
C TRP A 68 8.53 -12.65 -5.54
N GLU A 69 8.03 -11.56 -6.11
CA GLU A 69 8.87 -10.40 -6.44
C GLU A 69 9.46 -9.74 -5.21
N LYS A 70 8.69 -9.60 -4.13
CA LYS A 70 9.16 -8.88 -2.93
C LYS A 70 10.01 -9.76 -2.01
N TRP A 71 9.84 -11.08 -2.04
CA TRP A 71 10.70 -12.01 -1.31
C TRP A 71 12.14 -12.00 -1.80
N ARG A 72 12.38 -11.78 -3.10
CA ARG A 72 13.73 -11.86 -3.68
C ARG A 72 14.67 -10.71 -3.33
N GLY A 73 14.17 -9.66 -2.68
CA GLY A 73 14.91 -8.41 -2.52
C GLY A 73 15.03 -7.71 -3.87
N GLY A 74 14.32 -6.59 -4.02
CA GLY A 74 14.70 -5.60 -5.03
C GLY A 74 16.03 -4.96 -4.67
#